data_AF-A0A8A1LP09-F1
#
_entry.id   AF-A0A8A1LP09-F1
#
_cell.length_a   1.000
_cell.length_b   1.000
_cell.length_c   1.000
_cell.angle_alpha   90.00
_cell.angle_beta   90.00
_cell.angle_gamma   90.00
#
_symmetry.space_group_name_H-M   'P 1'
#
loop_
_entity.id
_entity.type
_entity.pdbx_description
1 polymer ?
#
loop_
_entity_poly.entity_id
_entity_poly.type
_entity_poly.pdbx_seq_one_letter_code
_entity_poly.pdbx_strand_id
1 'polypeptide(L)'
;MKSLLSLLLFFAALSHAMAVPARQADARYVCTTDSDCVVVNHGNCCGATEVCALASATFTRSEICPASNGEVSVCGFESIEACACRQGVCYGMHGGEVSSSPKEWAV
;
A
#
# COMPACT_ATOMS: atom_id res chain seq x y z
N MET A 1 -47.38 33.04 6.75
CA MET A 1 -47.04 31.91 7.64
C MET A 1 -47.25 30.59 6.89
N LYS A 2 -46.33 30.18 6.02
CA LYS A 2 -46.38 28.86 5.32
C LYS A 2 -45.12 28.47 4.55
N SER A 3 -44.09 29.33 4.46
CA SER A 3 -42.88 29.05 3.66
C SER A 3 -41.63 28.59 4.42
N LEU A 4 -41.66 28.49 5.75
CA LEU A 4 -40.47 28.09 6.52
C LEU A 4 -40.37 26.57 6.78
N LEU A 5 -41.45 25.81 6.62
CA LEU A 5 -41.45 24.38 6.94
C LEU A 5 -40.93 23.49 5.79
N SER A 6 -40.96 23.97 4.55
CA SER A 6 -40.52 23.18 3.37
C SER A 6 -39.00 23.14 3.17
N LEU A 7 -38.24 24.05 3.80
CA LEU A 7 -36.78 24.12 3.58
C LEU A 7 -35.99 23.10 4.41
N LEU A 8 -36.57 22.59 5.51
CA LEU A 8 -35.92 21.64 6.42
C LEU A 8 -36.00 20.18 5.96
N LEU A 9 -36.89 19.86 5.01
CA LEU A 9 -37.07 18.48 4.51
C LEU A 9 -36.12 18.11 3.36
N PHE A 10 -35.39 19.06 2.77
CA PHE A 10 -34.48 18.77 1.65
C PHE A 10 -33.04 18.41 2.05
N PHE A 11 -32.61 18.69 3.29
CA PHE A 11 -31.23 18.42 3.71
C PHE A 11 -31.01 17.01 4.31
N ALA A 12 -32.02 16.15 4.35
CA ALA A 12 -31.91 14.84 4.99
C ALA A 12 -31.50 13.67 4.06
N ALA A 13 -31.28 13.91 2.76
CA ALA A 13 -31.24 12.82 1.76
C ALA A 13 -29.94 12.66 0.96
N LEU A 14 -28.80 13.23 1.39
CA LEU A 14 -27.50 12.96 0.74
C LEU A 14 -26.39 12.64 1.74
N SER A 15 -26.58 11.59 2.53
CA SER A 15 -25.48 10.88 3.18
C SER A 15 -25.20 9.57 2.47
N HIS A 16 -24.87 9.64 1.18
CA HIS A 16 -24.18 8.52 0.54
C HIS A 16 -22.74 8.57 1.03
N ALA A 17 -22.48 7.84 2.13
CA ALA A 17 -21.12 7.45 2.47
C ALA A 17 -20.62 6.61 1.29
N MET A 18 -19.90 7.26 0.38
CA MET A 18 -19.18 6.59 -0.69
C MET A 18 -18.12 5.75 -0.01
N ALA A 19 -18.41 4.48 0.26
CA ALA A 19 -17.39 3.52 0.61
C ALA A 19 -16.48 3.42 -0.62
N VAL A 20 -15.35 4.11 -0.58
CA VAL A 20 -14.26 3.86 -1.51
C VAL A 20 -13.93 2.37 -1.36
N PRO A 21 -14.05 1.54 -2.41
CA PRO A 21 -13.66 0.15 -2.30
C PRO A 21 -12.21 0.16 -1.82
N ALA A 22 -11.96 -0.37 -0.63
CA ALA A 22 -10.62 -0.56 -0.12
C ALA A 22 -9.89 -1.35 -1.21
N ARG A 23 -8.97 -0.69 -1.91
CA ARG A 23 -8.19 -1.31 -2.98
C ARG A 23 -7.57 -2.54 -2.33
N GLN A 24 -7.96 -3.73 -2.78
CA GLN A 24 -7.61 -4.95 -2.08
C GLN A 24 -6.08 -5.04 -2.03
N ALA A 25 -5.55 -4.94 -0.81
CA ALA A 25 -4.11 -5.05 -0.60
C ALA A 25 -3.65 -6.44 -1.06
N ASP A 26 -2.47 -6.50 -1.66
CA ASP A 26 -1.84 -7.77 -2.00
C ASP A 26 -1.67 -8.60 -0.71
N ALA A 27 -2.18 -9.83 -0.74
CA ALA A 27 -2.25 -10.72 0.43
C ALA A 27 -0.88 -10.99 1.07
N ARG A 28 0.22 -10.84 0.32
CA ARG A 28 1.59 -10.96 0.83
C ARG A 28 1.95 -9.89 1.86
N TYR A 29 1.18 -8.81 1.94
CA TYR A 29 1.46 -7.66 2.80
C TYR A 29 0.37 -7.42 3.85
N VAL A 30 -0.69 -8.23 3.87
CA VAL A 30 -1.79 -8.05 4.82
C VAL A 30 -1.35 -8.49 6.20
N CYS A 31 -1.47 -7.60 7.19
CA CYS A 31 -1.03 -7.84 8.56
C CYS A 31 -2.10 -7.42 9.57
N THR A 32 -1.94 -7.89 10.81
CA THR A 32 -2.71 -7.45 11.97
C THR A 32 -1.85 -6.64 12.94
N THR A 33 -0.57 -6.99 13.06
CA THR A 33 0.39 -6.41 14.00
C THR A 33 1.75 -6.20 13.34
N ASP A 34 2.58 -5.32 13.92
CA ASP A 34 3.94 -5.08 13.42
C ASP A 34 4.78 -6.36 13.33
N SER A 35 4.58 -7.30 14.25
CA SER A 35 5.30 -8.59 14.28
C SER A 35 4.94 -9.54 13.13
N ASP A 36 3.85 -9.29 12.41
CA ASP A 36 3.52 -10.08 11.21
C ASP A 36 4.44 -9.69 10.02
N CYS A 37 5.03 -8.49 10.08
CA CYS A 37 5.84 -7.91 9.02
C CYS A 37 7.33 -8.15 9.27
N VAL A 38 7.99 -8.75 8.29
CA VAL A 38 9.43 -9.00 8.31
C VAL A 38 10.08 -8.47 7.04
N VAL A 39 11.37 -8.17 7.12
CA VAL A 39 12.17 -7.82 5.94
C VAL A 39 12.35 -9.08 5.10
N VAL A 40 11.92 -9.02 3.85
CA VAL A 40 12.06 -10.10 2.87
C VAL A 40 12.73 -9.60 1.60
N ASN A 41 13.38 -10.50 0.88
CA ASN A 41 13.91 -10.20 -0.44
C ASN A 41 12.78 -10.20 -1.47
N HIS A 42 12.43 -9.01 -1.96
CA HIS A 42 11.54 -8.82 -3.10
C HIS A 42 12.32 -8.99 -4.40
N GLY A 43 13.47 -8.31 -4.50
CA GLY A 43 14.23 -8.19 -5.74
C GLY A 43 13.67 -7.13 -6.69
N ASN A 44 14.45 -6.78 -7.71
CA ASN A 44 14.07 -5.92 -8.81
C ASN A 44 14.88 -6.28 -10.09
N CYS A 45 14.75 -5.49 -11.16
CA CYS A 45 15.55 -5.69 -12.38
C CYS A 45 17.06 -5.54 -12.15
N CYS A 46 17.48 -4.79 -11.12
CA CYS A 46 18.88 -4.54 -10.76
C CYS A 46 19.48 -5.57 -9.80
N GLY A 47 18.68 -6.48 -9.23
CA GLY A 47 19.17 -7.47 -8.25
C GLY A 47 18.24 -7.61 -7.06
N ALA A 48 18.81 -7.59 -5.86
CA ALA A 48 18.07 -7.74 -4.60
C ALA A 48 17.58 -6.39 -4.07
N THR A 49 16.30 -6.32 -3.74
CA THR A 49 15.69 -5.20 -3.01
C THR A 49 14.91 -5.81 -1.86
N GLU A 50 15.00 -5.18 -0.70
CA GLU A 50 14.29 -5.60 0.50
C GLU A 50 12.97 -4.84 0.63
N VAL A 51 11.95 -5.50 1.16
CA VAL A 51 10.65 -4.92 1.51
C VAL A 51 10.16 -5.50 2.83
N CYS A 52 9.25 -4.82 3.50
CA CYS A 52 8.50 -5.40 4.62
C CYS A 52 7.24 -6.11 4.11
N ALA A 53 7.14 -7.41 4.34
CA ALA A 53 5.98 -8.24 3.97
C ALA A 53 5.78 -9.37 4.99
N LEU A 54 4.77 -10.21 4.78
CA LEU A 54 4.66 -11.45 5.54
C LEU A 54 5.87 -12.36 5.27
N ALA A 55 6.29 -13.13 6.27
CA ALA A 55 7.42 -14.06 6.13
C ALA A 55 7.22 -15.11 5.03
N SER A 56 5.97 -15.42 4.67
CA SER A 56 5.60 -16.33 3.60
C SER A 56 5.52 -15.66 2.22
N ALA A 57 5.83 -14.37 2.11
CA ALA A 57 5.76 -13.64 0.85
C ALA A 57 6.80 -14.18 -0.14
N THR A 58 6.33 -14.51 -1.34
CA THR A 58 7.16 -14.96 -2.44
C THR A 58 6.90 -14.11 -3.68
N PHE A 59 7.96 -13.76 -4.41
CA PHE A 59 7.91 -12.93 -5.60
C PHE A 59 8.57 -13.65 -6.78
N THR A 60 7.89 -13.70 -7.91
CA THR A 60 8.37 -14.33 -9.14
C THR A 60 9.22 -13.36 -9.96
N ARG A 61 10.12 -13.89 -10.80
CA ARG A 61 11.00 -13.05 -11.63
C ARG A 61 10.23 -12.08 -12.53
N SER A 62 9.09 -12.51 -13.07
CA SER A 62 8.21 -11.70 -13.90
C SER A 62 7.50 -10.58 -13.15
N GLU A 63 7.27 -10.71 -11.84
CA GLU A 63 6.69 -9.63 -11.03
C GLU A 63 7.72 -8.55 -10.70
N ILE A 64 8.96 -8.96 -10.39
CA ILE A 64 10.01 -8.06 -9.89
C ILE A 64 10.78 -7.37 -11.03
N CYS A 65 10.74 -7.98 -12.22
CA CYS A 65 11.33 -7.45 -13.43
C CYS A 65 10.50 -7.85 -14.65
N PRO A 66 9.30 -7.26 -14.80
CA PRO A 66 8.52 -7.47 -16.02
C PRO A 66 9.33 -7.00 -17.22
N ALA A 67 9.26 -7.73 -18.33
CA ALA A 67 9.98 -7.39 -19.56
C ALA A 67 9.67 -5.94 -19.96
N SER A 68 10.61 -5.03 -19.69
CA SER A 68 10.43 -3.61 -19.94
C SER A 68 10.73 -3.32 -21.41
N ASN A 69 10.00 -2.41 -22.03
CA ASN A 69 10.17 -1.99 -23.42
C ASN A 69 11.44 -1.13 -23.65
N GLY A 70 12.53 -1.41 -22.93
CA GLY A 70 13.76 -0.59 -22.94
C GLY A 70 13.78 0.57 -21.96
N GLU A 71 12.84 0.63 -21.00
CA GLU A 71 12.91 1.61 -19.91
C GLU A 71 13.95 1.16 -18.88
N VAL A 72 15.00 1.98 -18.69
CA VAL A 72 16.04 1.77 -17.69
C VAL A 72 15.82 2.76 -16.55
N SER A 73 15.55 2.25 -15.35
CA SER A 73 15.55 3.06 -14.12
C SER A 73 16.94 3.03 -13.48
N VAL A 74 17.29 4.06 -12.71
CA VAL A 74 18.51 4.06 -11.91
C VAL A 74 18.32 3.10 -10.75
N CYS A 75 19.28 2.19 -10.56
CA CYS A 75 19.27 1.27 -9.42
C CYS A 75 19.54 2.05 -8.13
N GLY A 76 18.49 2.31 -7.35
CA GLY A 76 18.56 2.83 -5.99
C GLY A 76 17.87 1.86 -5.03
N PHE A 77 18.39 1.73 -3.81
CA PHE A 77 17.82 0.90 -2.77
C PHE A 77 17.67 1.76 -1.52
N GLU A 78 16.44 2.02 -1.09
CA GLU A 78 16.20 2.62 0.22
C GLU A 78 16.46 1.57 1.31
N SER A 79 17.09 2.00 2.40
CA SER A 79 17.34 1.11 3.54
C SER A 79 16.12 1.06 4.45
N ILE A 80 15.73 -0.15 4.83
CA ILE A 80 14.65 -0.38 5.79
C ILE A 80 15.26 -0.45 7.19
N GLU A 81 14.78 0.39 8.11
CA GLU A 81 15.19 0.39 9.52
C GLU A 81 14.22 -0.40 10.40
N ALA A 82 12.93 -0.43 10.04
CA ALA A 82 11.91 -1.19 10.75
C ALA A 82 10.74 -1.57 9.83
N CYS A 83 9.96 -2.56 10.25
CA CYS A 83 8.68 -2.89 9.63
C CYS A 83 7.51 -2.48 10.54
N ALA A 84 6.44 -1.95 9.96
CA ALA A 84 5.24 -1.55 10.68
C ALA A 84 3.97 -2.00 9.95
N CYS A 85 2.98 -2.46 10.71
CA CYS A 85 1.65 -2.76 10.23
C CYS A 85 0.77 -1.52 10.33
N ARG A 86 0.51 -0.84 9.21
CA ARG A 86 -0.32 0.36 9.14
C ARG A 86 -1.56 0.06 8.34
N GLN A 87 -2.74 0.32 8.90
CA GLN A 87 -4.01 0.12 8.19
C GLN A 87 -4.18 -1.32 7.65
N GLY A 88 -3.68 -2.32 8.37
CA GLY A 88 -3.77 -3.74 7.98
C GLY A 88 -2.75 -4.18 6.93
N VAL A 89 -1.69 -3.39 6.74
CA VAL A 89 -0.74 -3.54 5.66
C VAL A 89 0.71 -3.31 6.14
N CYS A 90 1.64 -4.17 5.73
CA CYS A 90 3.06 -4.04 6.06
C CYS A 90 3.71 -2.89 5.29
N TYR A 91 4.46 -2.04 6.00
CA TYR A 91 5.28 -0.97 5.48
C TYR A 91 6.71 -1.07 6.02
N GLY A 92 7.70 -0.77 5.19
CA GLY A 92 9.05 -0.49 5.68
C GLY A 92 9.17 0.96 6.09
N MET A 93 9.98 1.19 7.11
CA MET A 93 10.15 2.49 7.75
C MET A 93 11.63 2.88 7.74
N HIS A 94 11.90 4.15 7.43
CA HIS A 94 13.23 4.77 7.53
C HIS A 94 13.07 6.15 8.18
N GLY A 95 13.79 6.43 9.27
CA GLY A 95 13.67 7.71 9.97
C GLY A 95 12.25 8.01 10.50
N GLY A 96 11.41 6.99 10.67
CA GLY A 96 10.00 7.14 11.08
C GLY A 96 9.02 7.44 9.94
N GLU A 97 9.50 7.53 8.69
CA GLU A 97 8.70 7.69 7.49
C GLU A 97 8.58 6.35 6.74
N VAL A 98 7.55 6.22 5.90
CA VAL A 98 7.39 5.04 5.04
C VAL A 98 8.47 5.06 3.96
N SER A 99 9.23 3.98 3.85
CA SER A 99 10.28 3.73 2.85
C SER A 99 9.97 2.55 1.94
N SER A 100 8.95 1.72 2.26
CA SER A 100 8.49 0.66 1.35
C SER A 100 7.09 0.09 1.65
N SER A 101 6.52 -0.59 0.64
CA SER A 101 5.37 -1.53 0.62
C SER A 101 3.94 -0.93 0.71
N PRO A 102 2.86 -1.61 0.22
CA PRO A 102 2.76 -2.75 -0.72
C PRO A 102 2.60 -2.35 -2.18
N LYS A 103 2.45 -1.05 -2.45
CA LYS A 103 2.11 -0.58 -3.79
C LYS A 103 2.47 0.89 -3.99
N GLU A 104 3.73 1.24 -3.83
CA GLU A 104 4.22 2.57 -4.22
C GLU A 104 4.26 2.77 -5.75
N TRP A 105 3.77 1.82 -6.56
CA TRP A 105 3.56 2.00 -8.01
C TRP A 105 2.14 1.71 -8.46
N ALA A 106 1.16 2.25 -7.77
CA ALA A 106 -0.16 2.33 -8.38
C ALA A 106 -0.81 3.69 -8.21
N VAL A 107 -0.13 4.68 -8.81
CA VAL A 107 -0.82 5.58 -9.74
C VAL A 107 -1.60 4.79 -10.79
#